data_AF-A0A5C0SEW3-F1
#
_entry.id   AF-A0A5C0SEW3-F1
#
_cell.length_a   1.000
_cell.length_b   1.000
_cell.length_c   1.000
_cell.angle_alpha   90.00
_cell.angle_beta   90.00
_cell.angle_gamma   90.00
#
_symmetry.space_group_name_H-M   'P 1'
#
loop_
_entity.id
_entity.type
_entity.pdbx_description
1 polymer ?
#
loop_
_entity_poly.entity_id
_entity_poly.type
_entity_poly.pdbx_seq_one_letter_code
_entity_poly.pdbx_strand_id
1 'polypeptide(L)'
;MFSVENGTVFEVEEVDTGIQNAVIKKWYGKEMKLEKVEEGNTRIYKWVKFDLDNGDYVDDITNTDLINVDGVDYTPVDGRVETDITEELKEKKLEELKNQYLQLIRDARDLGEDAEVTRLQQEYQQKKTEIENA
;
A
#
# COMPACT_ATOMS: atom_id res chain seq x y z
N MET A 1 -16.80 14.31 -18.33
CA MET A 1 -16.57 13.21 -19.30
C MET A 1 -15.13 12.75 -19.12
N PHE A 2 -14.79 11.50 -19.45
CA PHE A 2 -13.39 11.07 -19.48
C PHE A 2 -12.91 10.80 -20.91
N SER A 3 -11.63 11.03 -21.16
CA SER A 3 -10.95 10.64 -22.41
C SER A 3 -9.62 9.96 -22.12
N VAL A 4 -9.16 9.13 -23.05
CA VAL A 4 -7.81 8.54 -23.01
C VAL A 4 -6.97 9.09 -24.16
N GLU A 5 -5.80 9.61 -23.83
CA GLU A 5 -4.80 10.05 -24.80
C GLU A 5 -3.45 9.43 -24.45
N ASN A 6 -2.92 8.60 -25.35
CA ASN A 6 -1.64 7.89 -25.17
C ASN A 6 -1.53 7.17 -23.82
N GLY A 7 -2.56 6.39 -23.46
CA GLY A 7 -2.62 5.63 -22.21
C GLY A 7 -2.75 6.50 -20.95
N THR A 8 -3.15 7.76 -21.09
CA THR A 8 -3.39 8.69 -19.98
C THR A 8 -4.86 9.11 -19.97
N VAL A 9 -5.50 8.99 -18.81
CA VAL A 9 -6.89 9.37 -18.58
C VAL A 9 -6.95 10.85 -18.22
N PHE A 10 -7.86 11.57 -18.87
CA PHE A 10 -8.19 12.95 -18.58
C PHE A 10 -9.67 13.08 -18.20
N GLU A 11 -9.94 13.83 -17.14
CA GLU A 11 -11.25 14.38 -16.86
C GLU A 11 -11.44 15.62 -17.75
N VAL A 12 -12.44 15.57 -18.63
CA VAL A 12 -12.72 16.58 -19.65
C VAL A 12 -13.97 17.36 -19.29
N GLU A 13 -13.81 18.68 -19.26
CA GLU A 13 -14.86 19.67 -19.08
C GLU A 13 -14.88 20.63 -20.28
N GLU A 14 -16.05 20.78 -20.88
CA GLU A 14 -16.30 21.82 -21.89
C GLU A 14 -16.79 23.07 -21.20
N VAL A 15 -16.08 24.18 -21.41
CA VAL A 15 -16.41 25.48 -20.81
C VAL A 15 -16.73 26.45 -21.93
N ASP A 16 -17.97 26.95 -21.94
CA ASP A 16 -18.34 28.08 -22.78
C ASP A 16 -17.76 29.38 -22.19
N THR A 17 -16.86 30.02 -22.93
CA THR A 17 -16.23 31.27 -22.51
C THR A 17 -16.97 32.52 -23.02
N GLY A 18 -18.09 32.34 -23.72
CA GLY A 18 -18.86 33.40 -24.38
C GLY A 18 -18.24 33.92 -25.68
N ILE A 19 -17.03 33.49 -26.03
CA ILE A 19 -16.31 33.84 -27.27
C ILE A 19 -16.01 32.58 -28.08
N GLN A 20 -15.63 31.50 -27.40
CA GLN A 20 -15.40 30.18 -27.98
C GLN A 20 -15.62 29.09 -26.92
N ASN A 21 -15.88 27.86 -27.37
CA ASN A 21 -15.83 26.71 -26.49
C ASN A 21 -14.36 26.40 -26.17
N ALA A 22 -14.03 26.32 -24.89
CA ALA A 22 -12.75 25.83 -24.40
C ALA A 22 -12.91 24.41 -23.87
N VAL A 23 -11.87 23.59 -24.03
CA VAL A 23 -11.81 22.23 -23.46
C VAL A 23 -10.74 22.23 -22.37
N ILE A 24 -11.15 21.98 -21.14
CA ILE A 24 -10.24 21.79 -20.01
C ILE A 24 -10.05 20.27 -19.84
N LYS A 25 -8.78 19.84 -19.87
CA LYS A 25 -8.39 18.45 -19.59
C LYS A 25 -7.57 18.43 -18.32
N LYS A 26 -8.12 17.81 -17.29
CA LYS A 26 -7.44 17.59 -16.01
C LYS A 26 -6.87 16.19 -16.00
N TRP A 27 -5.57 16.08 -15.71
CA TRP A 27 -4.93 14.78 -15.57
C TRP A 27 -5.57 13.99 -14.44
N TYR A 28 -6.01 12.76 -14.74
CA TYR A 28 -6.63 11.87 -13.76
C TYR A 28 -5.71 10.70 -13.41
N GLY A 29 -5.08 10.07 -14.41
CA GLY A 29 -4.22 8.91 -14.17
C GLY A 29 -3.77 8.21 -15.45
N LYS A 30 -3.23 6.99 -15.28
CA LYS A 30 -2.93 6.09 -16.41
C LYS A 30 -4.14 5.22 -16.73
N GLU A 31 -4.36 4.94 -18.01
CA GLU A 31 -5.48 4.09 -18.45
C GLU A 31 -5.41 2.70 -17.81
N MET A 32 -4.22 2.13 -17.75
CA MET A 32 -3.93 0.87 -17.08
C MET A 32 -2.86 1.10 -16.01
N LYS A 33 -3.01 0.46 -14.86
CA LYS A 33 -2.03 0.52 -13.78
C LYS A 33 -2.08 -0.76 -12.94
N LEU A 34 -0.98 -1.03 -12.26
CA LEU A 34 -0.93 -2.06 -11.23
C LEU A 34 -1.36 -1.44 -9.89
N GLU A 35 -2.35 -2.04 -9.24
CA GLU A 35 -2.75 -1.68 -7.88
C GLU A 35 -2.24 -2.71 -6.87
N LYS A 36 -1.90 -2.21 -5.68
CA LYS A 36 -1.51 -3.02 -4.52
C LYS A 36 -2.57 -2.84 -3.45
N VAL A 37 -3.16 -3.94 -3.01
CA VAL A 37 -4.16 -4.00 -1.93
C VAL A 37 -3.62 -4.94 -0.85
N GLU A 38 -3.87 -4.61 0.42
CA GLU A 38 -3.51 -5.48 1.55
C GLU A 38 -4.79 -5.86 2.29
N GLU A 39 -5.04 -7.18 2.38
CA GLU A 39 -6.21 -7.77 3.03
C GLU A 39 -5.74 -8.80 4.06
N GLY A 40 -5.73 -8.41 5.33
CA GLY A 40 -5.18 -9.26 6.40
C GLY A 40 -3.70 -9.54 6.19
N ASN A 41 -3.35 -10.83 6.01
CA ASN A 41 -1.98 -11.27 5.76
C ASN A 41 -1.71 -11.51 4.27
N THR A 42 -2.63 -11.13 3.38
CA THR A 42 -2.47 -11.28 1.94
C THR A 42 -2.27 -9.92 1.32
N ARG A 43 -1.23 -9.80 0.50
CA ARG A 43 -1.03 -8.66 -0.39
C ARG A 43 -1.40 -9.10 -1.81
N ILE A 44 -2.25 -8.30 -2.44
CA ILE A 44 -2.79 -8.56 -3.77
C ILE A 44 -2.25 -7.48 -4.70
N TYR A 45 -1.57 -7.91 -5.75
CA TYR A 45 -1.17 -7.07 -6.87
C TYR A 45 -2.12 -7.36 -8.03
N LYS A 46 -2.84 -6.36 -8.53
CA LYS A 46 -3.84 -6.56 -9.59
C LYS A 46 -3.76 -5.50 -10.66
N TRP A 47 -3.90 -5.91 -11.91
CA TRP A 47 -4.08 -5.00 -13.02
C TRP A 47 -5.48 -4.40 -12.97
N VAL A 48 -5.56 -3.08 -13.13
CA VAL A 48 -6.84 -2.38 -13.28
C VAL A 48 -6.81 -1.53 -14.53
N LYS A 49 -7.98 -1.37 -15.13
CA LYS A 49 -8.21 -0.52 -16.30
C LYS A 49 -9.29 0.50 -15.98
N PHE A 50 -9.10 1.73 -16.45
CA PHE A 50 -10.06 2.80 -16.26
C PHE A 50 -11.28 2.59 -17.17
N ASP A 51 -12.46 2.57 -16.57
CA ASP A 51 -13.75 2.55 -17.23
C ASP A 51 -14.21 3.99 -17.50
N LEU A 52 -14.29 4.37 -18.77
CA LEU A 52 -14.67 5.73 -19.17
C LEU A 52 -16.16 6.03 -18.94
N ASP A 53 -17.00 5.00 -18.92
CA ASP A 53 -18.44 5.12 -18.75
C ASP A 53 -18.79 5.31 -17.27
N ASN A 54 -18.15 4.52 -16.40
CA ASN A 54 -18.37 4.55 -14.95
C ASN A 54 -17.48 5.56 -14.22
N GLY A 55 -16.33 5.94 -14.81
CA GLY A 55 -15.41 6.92 -14.23
C GLY A 55 -14.56 6.39 -13.09
N ASP A 56 -14.34 5.08 -13.04
CA ASP A 56 -13.58 4.38 -12.01
C ASP A 56 -12.61 3.34 -12.62
N TYR A 57 -11.76 2.76 -11.76
CA TYR A 57 -10.90 1.66 -12.15
C TYR A 57 -11.57 0.34 -11.84
N VAL A 58 -11.60 -0.56 -12.83
CA VAL A 58 -12.12 -1.91 -12.71
C VAL A 58 -11.00 -2.94 -12.88
N ASP A 59 -11.15 -4.09 -12.26
CA ASP A 59 -10.17 -5.18 -12.36
C ASP A 59 -10.04 -5.65 -13.82
N ASP A 60 -8.81 -5.65 -14.34
CA ASP A 60 -8.50 -6.19 -15.66
C ASP A 60 -8.09 -7.66 -15.53
N ILE A 61 -9.11 -8.52 -15.44
CA ILE A 61 -8.93 -9.97 -15.26
C ILE A 61 -8.30 -10.65 -16.49
N THR A 62 -8.18 -9.95 -17.61
CA THR A 62 -7.65 -10.48 -18.87
C THR A 62 -6.16 -10.23 -19.04
N ASN A 63 -5.59 -9.36 -18.22
CA ASN A 63 -4.19 -8.98 -18.32
C ASN A 63 -3.28 -10.12 -17.82
N THR A 64 -2.36 -10.54 -18.68
CA THR A 64 -1.40 -11.61 -18.40
C THR A 64 0.05 -11.11 -18.26
N ASP A 65 0.26 -9.79 -18.28
CA ASP A 65 1.59 -9.21 -18.14
C ASP A 65 2.19 -9.57 -16.79
N LEU A 66 3.48 -9.95 -16.81
CA LEU A 66 4.20 -10.37 -15.61
C LEU A 66 4.21 -9.25 -14.57
N ILE A 67 3.96 -9.64 -13.32
CA ILE A 67 4.03 -8.73 -12.18
C ILE A 67 5.33 -9.03 -11.43
N ASN A 68 6.21 -8.05 -11.34
CA ASN A 68 7.41 -8.14 -10.52
C ASN A 68 7.08 -7.77 -9.07
N VAL A 69 7.23 -8.72 -8.16
CA VAL A 69 7.09 -8.52 -6.71
C VAL A 69 8.44 -8.84 -6.08
N ASP A 70 9.07 -7.82 -5.50
CA ASP A 70 10.35 -7.92 -4.78
C ASP A 70 11.47 -8.61 -5.59
N GLY A 71 11.51 -8.35 -6.90
CA GLY A 71 12.53 -8.91 -7.80
C GLY A 71 12.19 -10.29 -8.36
N VAL A 72 11.01 -10.85 -8.05
CA VAL A 72 10.51 -12.11 -8.61
C VAL A 72 9.35 -11.83 -9.55
N ASP A 73 9.41 -12.37 -10.76
CA ASP A 73 8.33 -12.25 -11.74
C ASP A 73 7.27 -13.34 -11.53
N TYR A 74 6.02 -12.93 -11.41
CA TYR A 74 4.86 -13.80 -11.26
C TYR A 74 3.97 -13.72 -12.50
N THR A 75 3.47 -14.88 -12.92
CA THR A 75 2.38 -14.93 -13.92
C THR A 75 1.05 -14.71 -13.19
N PRO A 76 0.29 -13.66 -13.51
CA PRO A 76 -0.99 -13.40 -12.86
C PRO A 76 -2.04 -14.46 -13.25
N VAL A 77 -2.95 -14.74 -12.33
CA VAL A 77 -4.18 -15.50 -12.56
C VAL A 77 -5.32 -14.50 -12.43
N ASP A 78 -6.20 -14.43 -13.44
CA ASP A 78 -7.29 -13.43 -13.50
C ASP A 78 -6.81 -11.99 -13.23
N GLY A 79 -5.68 -11.61 -13.84
CA GLY A 79 -5.12 -10.26 -13.71
C GLY A 79 -4.44 -9.95 -12.38
N ARG A 80 -4.29 -10.93 -11.47
CA ARG A 80 -3.75 -10.71 -10.12
C ARG A 80 -2.72 -11.73 -9.64
N VAL A 81 -1.92 -11.30 -8.67
CA VAL A 81 -0.94 -12.10 -7.91
C VAL A 81 -1.17 -11.87 -6.43
N GLU A 82 -1.24 -12.95 -5.66
CA GLU A 82 -1.44 -12.92 -4.21
C GLU A 82 -0.16 -13.41 -3.52
N THR A 83 0.32 -12.66 -2.53
CA THR A 83 1.51 -12.99 -1.74
C THR A 83 1.19 -12.94 -0.25
N ASP A 84 1.64 -13.94 0.50
CA ASP A 84 1.57 -13.94 1.96
C ASP A 84 2.61 -12.96 2.54
N ILE A 85 2.15 -12.06 3.40
CA ILE A 85 2.98 -11.04 4.07
C ILE A 85 3.03 -11.24 5.58
N THR A 86 2.67 -12.43 6.09
CA THR A 86 2.68 -12.74 7.52
C THR A 86 4.02 -12.42 8.18
N GLU A 87 5.13 -12.90 7.60
CA GLU A 87 6.47 -12.67 8.16
C GLU A 87 6.88 -11.19 8.07
N GLU A 88 6.57 -10.49 6.98
CA GLU A 88 6.83 -9.05 6.85
C GLU A 88 6.09 -8.24 7.92
N LEU A 89 4.81 -8.53 8.15
CA LEU A 89 4.01 -7.87 9.18
C LEU A 89 4.54 -8.17 10.58
N LYS A 90 5.02 -9.40 10.81
CA LYS A 90 5.65 -9.81 12.06
C LYS A 90 6.95 -9.05 12.32
N GLU A 91 7.82 -8.98 11.32
CA GLU A 91 9.07 -8.22 11.39
C GLU A 91 8.82 -6.73 11.66
N LYS A 92 7.85 -6.14 10.98
CA LYS A 92 7.44 -4.74 11.20
C LYS A 92 6.97 -4.52 12.63
N LYS A 93 6.11 -5.40 13.17
CA LYS A 93 5.65 -5.33 14.56
C LYS A 93 6.79 -5.45 15.56
N LEU A 94 7.75 -6.34 15.31
CA LEU A 94 8.93 -6.52 16.16
C LEU A 94 9.81 -5.26 16.17
N GLU A 95 10.01 -4.63 15.01
CA GLU A 95 10.82 -3.40 14.92
C GLU A 95 10.12 -2.20 15.57
N GLU A 96 8.80 -2.04 15.37
CA GLU A 96 8.00 -1.02 16.07
C GLU A 96 8.07 -1.20 17.59
N LEU A 97 7.91 -2.44 18.08
CA LEU A 97 8.01 -2.78 19.50
C LEU A 97 9.40 -2.43 20.05
N LYS A 98 10.46 -2.83 19.34
CA LYS A 98 11.84 -2.53 19.72
C LYS A 98 12.10 -1.04 19.83
N ASN A 99 11.64 -0.25 18.85
CA ASN A 99 11.84 1.19 18.84
C ASN A 99 11.07 1.89 19.98
N GLN A 100 9.84 1.45 20.25
CA GLN A 100 9.07 1.94 21.38
C GLN A 100 9.77 1.68 22.72
N TYR A 101 10.18 0.43 22.99
CA TYR A 101 10.80 0.08 24.27
C TYR A 101 12.21 0.64 24.42
N LEU A 102 12.97 0.78 23.34
CA LEU A 102 14.27 1.44 23.38
C LEU A 102 14.17 2.88 23.90
N GLN A 103 13.16 3.63 23.44
CA GLN A 103 12.90 4.98 23.91
C GLN A 103 12.49 5.01 25.38
N LEU A 104 11.52 4.19 25.79
CA LEU A 104 11.05 4.13 27.17
C LEU A 104 12.15 3.74 28.16
N ILE A 105 12.96 2.73 27.82
CA ILE A 105 14.08 2.28 28.64
C ILE A 105 15.14 3.37 28.77
N ARG A 106 15.40 4.12 27.70
CA ARG A 106 16.34 5.25 27.72
C ARG A 106 15.83 6.35 28.65
N ASP A 107 14.57 6.73 28.54
CA ASP A 107 13.97 7.79 29.36
C ASP A 107 13.99 7.41 30.85
N ALA A 108 13.61 6.18 31.20
CA ALA A 108 13.67 5.67 32.56
C ALA A 108 15.11 5.64 33.11
N ARG A 109 16.08 5.28 32.27
CA ARG A 109 17.50 5.29 32.65
C ARG A 109 18.01 6.71 32.89
N ASP A 110 17.64 7.66 32.04
CA ASP A 110 18.05 9.07 32.16
C ASP A 110 17.44 9.72 33.43
N LEU A 111 16.31 9.20 33.92
CA LEU A 111 15.68 9.58 35.18
C LEU A 111 16.22 8.81 36.41
N GLY A 112 17.09 7.81 36.22
CA GLY A 112 17.61 6.97 37.31
C GLY A 112 16.60 5.96 37.89
N GLU A 113 15.57 5.60 37.12
CA GLU A 113 14.51 4.69 37.52
C GLU A 113 14.87 3.22 37.22
N ASP A 114 15.87 2.67 37.93
CA ASP A 114 16.40 1.32 37.64
C ASP A 114 15.36 0.18 37.72
N ALA A 115 14.37 0.32 38.62
CA ALA A 115 13.26 -0.62 38.74
C ALA A 115 12.36 -0.59 37.49
N GLU A 116 12.13 0.59 36.93
CA GLU A 116 11.32 0.78 35.73
C GLU A 116 12.03 0.27 34.48
N VAL A 117 13.35 0.51 34.36
CA VAL A 117 14.19 -0.08 33.32
C VAL A 117 14.05 -1.60 33.31
N THR A 118 14.13 -2.24 34.47
CA THR A 118 14.01 -3.71 34.59
C THR A 118 12.61 -4.18 34.17
N ARG A 119 11.56 -3.49 34.63
CA ARG A 119 10.16 -3.79 34.28
C ARG A 119 9.93 -3.71 32.77
N LEU A 120 10.37 -2.62 32.13
CA LEU A 120 10.24 -2.40 30.70
C LEU A 120 11.00 -3.46 29.87
N GLN A 121 12.19 -3.87 30.30
CA GLN A 121 12.95 -4.93 29.64
C GLN A 121 12.21 -6.28 29.69
N GLN A 122 11.63 -6.64 30.83
CA GLN A 122 10.86 -7.88 30.97
C GLN A 122 9.61 -7.86 30.10
N GLU A 123 8.87 -6.75 30.12
CA GLU A 123 7.66 -6.57 29.32
C GLU A 123 7.96 -6.64 27.82
N TYR A 124 9.05 -6.02 27.37
CA TYR A 124 9.53 -6.14 25.99
C TYR A 124 9.77 -7.60 25.57
N GLN A 125 10.47 -8.39 26.40
CA GLN A 125 10.75 -9.79 26.07
C GLN A 125 9.48 -10.64 26.00
N GLN A 126 8.52 -10.38 26.90
CA GLN A 126 7.23 -11.05 26.87
C GLN A 126 6.48 -10.73 25.58
N LYS A 127 6.29 -9.44 25.25
CA LYS A 127 5.57 -9.03 24.04
C LYS A 127 6.26 -9.48 22.76
N LYS A 128 7.60 -9.46 22.74
CA LYS A 128 8.39 -10.01 21.65
C LYS A 128 8.05 -11.49 21.41
N THR A 129 8.02 -12.28 22.47
CA THR A 129 7.69 -13.72 22.42
C THR A 129 6.25 -13.94 21.95
N GLU A 130 5.31 -13.10 22.36
CA GLU A 130 3.91 -13.15 21.90
C GLU A 130 3.80 -12.91 20.39
N ILE A 131 4.57 -11.96 19.84
CA ILE A 131 4.62 -11.69 18.38
C ILE A 131 5.33 -12.84 17.65
N GLU A 132 6.40 -13.40 18.21
CA GLU A 132 7.16 -14.49 17.59
C GLU A 132 6.37 -15.79 17.46
N ASN A 133 5.37 -16.01 18.32
CA ASN A 133 4.56 -17.22 18.36
C ASN A 133 3.13 -17.05 17.79
N ALA A 134 2.77 -15.86 17.35
CA ALA A 134 1.50 -15.58 16.64
C ALA A 134 1.60 -16.01 15.18
#